data_AF-A0A2G9TN52-F1
#
_entry.id   AF-A0A2G9TN52-F1
#
_cell.length_a   1.000
_cell.length_b   1.000
_cell.length_c   1.000
_cell.angle_alpha   90.00
_cell.angle_beta   90.00
_cell.angle_gamma   90.00
#
_symmetry.space_group_name_H-M   'P 1'
#
loop_
_entity.id
_entity.type
_entity.pdbx_description
1 polymer ?
#
loop_
_entity_poly.entity_id
_entity_poly.type
_entity_poly.pdbx_seq_one_letter_code
_entity_poly.pdbx_strand_id
1 'polypeptide(L)'
;KSSIEYTRLRRHIKPKDYVPWNQFTDFIDRHDKTYSSKREALKRFRIFKRNLKAIRTWQENEEGTAVYGITQFSDLSPEEFKKIYLPYTWEQPIYPNRIADLAAEGIDLKEPLPDSFDWRSHGAVTAVKNQGRLSGWAAWNQKMRIRTTAR
;
A
#
# COMPACT_ATOMS: atom_id res chain seq x y z
N LYS A 1 9.63 -9.16 -22.51
CA LYS A 1 8.59 -9.30 -23.56
C LYS A 1 7.28 -8.77 -23.02
N SER A 2 6.95 -7.50 -23.29
CA SER A 2 5.69 -6.89 -22.82
C SER A 2 4.54 -7.36 -23.73
N SER A 3 3.60 -8.13 -23.17
CA SER A 3 2.61 -8.96 -23.89
C SER A 3 1.46 -8.17 -24.53
N ILE A 4 1.56 -6.84 -24.63
CA ILE A 4 0.65 -6.00 -25.42
C ILE A 4 1.53 -4.94 -26.08
N GLU A 5 1.45 -4.79 -27.41
CA GLU A 5 1.97 -3.57 -28.05
C GLU A 5 1.05 -2.41 -27.65
N TYR A 6 1.31 -1.79 -26.49
CA TYR A 6 0.58 -0.62 -25.98
C TYR A 6 0.60 0.53 -27.00
N THR A 7 1.57 0.52 -27.92
CA THR A 7 1.64 1.32 -29.15
C THR A 7 0.36 1.25 -29.99
N ARG A 8 -0.27 0.07 -30.11
CA ARG A 8 -1.55 -0.11 -30.83
C ARG A 8 -2.75 0.46 -30.07
N LEU A 9 -2.68 0.49 -28.74
CA LEU A 9 -3.72 1.08 -27.91
C LEU A 9 -3.73 2.60 -28.00
N ARG A 10 -2.56 3.22 -28.19
CA ARG A 10 -2.42 4.69 -28.37
C ARG A 10 -3.37 5.25 -29.43
N ARG A 11 -3.66 4.50 -30.50
CA ARG A 11 -4.62 4.89 -31.57
C ARG A 11 -6.04 5.15 -31.06
N HIS A 12 -6.41 4.60 -29.91
CA HIS A 12 -7.73 4.74 -29.29
C HIS A 12 -7.75 5.83 -28.20
N ILE A 13 -6.63 6.51 -27.98
CA ILE A 13 -6.48 7.54 -26.95
C ILE A 13 -6.72 8.90 -27.58
N LYS A 14 -7.58 9.70 -26.94
CA LYS A 14 -7.88 11.07 -27.39
C LYS A 14 -6.67 11.97 -27.15
N PRO A 15 -6.44 13.03 -27.97
CA PRO A 15 -5.30 13.93 -27.80
C PRO A 15 -5.12 14.49 -26.39
N LYS A 16 -6.23 14.87 -25.73
CA LYS A 16 -6.24 15.37 -24.35
C LYS A 16 -5.72 14.38 -23.29
N ASP A 17 -5.68 13.09 -23.63
CA ASP A 17 -5.28 12.00 -22.74
C ASP A 17 -3.85 11.50 -23.04
N TYR A 18 -3.10 12.12 -23.96
CA TYR A 18 -1.73 11.70 -24.30
C TYR A 18 -0.75 11.78 -23.14
N VAL A 19 -0.80 12.86 -22.34
CA VAL A 19 0.09 13.00 -21.17
C VAL A 19 -0.20 11.92 -20.11
N PRO A 20 -1.45 11.73 -19.64
CA PRO A 20 -1.77 10.60 -18.77
C PRO A 20 -1.42 9.24 -19.36
N TRP A 21 -1.54 9.08 -20.68
CA TRP A 21 -1.19 7.82 -21.36
C TRP A 21 0.30 7.51 -21.30
N ASN A 22 1.16 8.49 -21.54
CA ASN A 22 2.61 8.31 -21.41
C ASN A 22 2.98 7.99 -19.94
N GLN A 23 2.37 8.68 -18.98
CA GLN A 23 2.58 8.35 -17.56
C GLN A 23 2.11 6.93 -17.21
N PHE A 24 1.06 6.43 -17.89
CA PHE A 24 0.58 5.06 -17.70
C PHE A 24 1.51 4.02 -18.33
N THR A 25 2.10 4.29 -19.50
CA THR A 25 3.10 3.39 -20.09
C THR A 25 4.36 3.32 -19.22
N ASP A 26 4.83 4.46 -18.71
CA ASP A 26 5.96 4.48 -17.77
C ASP A 26 5.63 3.75 -16.46
N PHE A 27 4.40 3.88 -15.98
CA PHE A 27 3.91 3.14 -14.81
C PHE A 27 3.90 1.63 -15.05
N ILE A 28 3.47 1.19 -16.24
CA ILE A 28 3.47 -0.22 -16.61
C ILE A 28 4.88 -0.79 -16.54
N ASP A 29 5.84 -0.08 -17.13
CA ASP A 29 7.23 -0.53 -17.18
C ASP A 29 7.90 -0.47 -15.80
N ARG A 30 7.66 0.61 -15.03
CA ARG A 30 8.24 0.78 -13.68
C ARG A 30 7.75 -0.25 -12.66
N HIS A 31 6.54 -0.77 -12.82
CA HIS A 31 5.91 -1.68 -11.87
C HIS A 31 5.62 -3.06 -12.47
N ASP A 32 6.27 -3.41 -13.58
CA ASP A 32 6.17 -4.70 -14.25
C ASP A 32 4.71 -5.17 -14.46
N LYS A 33 3.84 -4.24 -14.88
CA LYS A 33 2.41 -4.53 -15.04
C LYS A 33 2.16 -5.28 -16.34
N THR A 34 1.31 -6.30 -16.25
CA THR A 34 0.82 -7.04 -17.42
C THR A 34 -0.68 -7.15 -17.36
N TYR A 35 -1.35 -6.92 -18.49
CA TYR A 35 -2.82 -7.04 -18.61
C TYR A 35 -3.18 -8.10 -19.63
N SER A 36 -4.24 -8.85 -19.37
CA SER A 36 -4.67 -10.00 -20.17
C SER A 36 -5.30 -9.62 -21.51
N SER A 37 -5.84 -8.40 -21.62
CA SER A 37 -6.56 -7.96 -22.81
C SER A 37 -6.50 -6.45 -22.99
N LYS A 38 -6.75 -6.01 -24.23
CA LYS A 38 -6.96 -4.59 -24.56
C LYS A 38 -8.05 -3.94 -23.69
N ARG A 39 -9.16 -4.65 -23.47
CA ARG A 39 -10.27 -4.17 -22.64
C ARG A 39 -9.82 -3.95 -21.20
N GLU A 40 -9.03 -4.88 -20.64
CA GLU A 40 -8.45 -4.71 -19.32
C GLU A 40 -7.47 -3.53 -19.27
N ALA A 41 -6.53 -3.44 -20.21
CA ALA A 41 -5.57 -2.33 -20.26
C ALA A 41 -6.26 -0.96 -20.33
N LEU A 42 -7.33 -0.81 -21.13
CA LEU A 42 -8.11 0.42 -21.20
C LEU A 42 -8.90 0.69 -19.90
N LYS A 43 -9.44 -0.35 -19.25
CA LYS A 43 -10.07 -0.23 -17.92
C LYS A 43 -9.05 0.31 -16.90
N ARG A 44 -7.85 -0.28 -16.89
CA ARG A 44 -6.73 0.08 -15.98
C ARG A 44 -6.25 1.50 -16.23
N PHE A 45 -6.10 1.89 -17.50
CA PHE A 45 -5.80 3.27 -17.86
C PHE A 45 -6.86 4.27 -17.36
N ARG A 46 -8.15 3.94 -17.48
CA ARG A 46 -9.22 4.81 -16.99
C ARG A 46 -9.15 5.01 -15.47
N ILE A 47 -8.86 3.94 -14.73
CA ILE A 47 -8.66 3.99 -13.27
C ILE A 47 -7.42 4.81 -12.93
N PHE A 48 -6.30 4.54 -13.61
CA PHE A 48 -5.04 5.25 -13.45
C PHE A 48 -5.21 6.75 -13.66
N LYS A 49 -5.91 7.17 -14.73
CA LYS A 49 -6.18 8.59 -15.00
C LYS A 49 -7.00 9.25 -13.89
N ARG A 50 -8.00 8.55 -13.33
CA ARG A 50 -8.78 9.05 -12.20
C ARG A 50 -7.91 9.22 -10.95
N ASN A 51 -7.09 8.22 -10.66
CA ASN A 51 -6.19 8.25 -9.50
C ASN A 51 -5.11 9.31 -9.65
N LEU A 52 -4.58 9.52 -10.86
CA LEU A 52 -3.64 10.59 -11.17
C LEU A 52 -4.23 11.98 -10.90
N LYS A 53 -5.51 12.20 -11.23
CA LYS A 53 -6.20 13.45 -10.88
C LYS A 53 -6.28 13.61 -9.36
N ALA A 54 -6.65 12.56 -8.62
CA ALA A 54 -6.72 12.60 -7.17
C ALA A 54 -5.35 12.89 -6.54
N ILE A 55 -4.29 12.23 -7.01
CA ILE A 55 -2.90 12.45 -6.58
C ILE A 55 -2.49 13.91 -6.75
N ARG A 56 -2.79 14.52 -7.91
CA ARG A 56 -2.48 15.94 -8.14
C ARG A 56 -3.23 16.85 -7.17
N THR A 57 -4.53 16.65 -7.01
CA THR A 57 -5.34 17.44 -6.07
C THR A 57 -4.86 17.28 -4.63
N TRP A 58 -4.44 16.08 -4.21
CA TRP A 58 -3.90 15.89 -2.87
C TRP A 58 -2.55 16.56 -2.70
N GLN A 59 -1.64 16.42 -3.68
CA GLN A 59 -0.34 17.08 -3.64
C GLN A 59 -0.43 18.61 -3.65
N GLU A 60 -1.40 19.18 -4.38
CA GLU A 60 -1.65 20.62 -4.44
C GLU A 60 -2.19 21.19 -3.12
N ASN A 61 -2.95 20.38 -2.36
CA ASN A 61 -3.55 20.76 -1.08
C ASN A 61 -2.71 20.27 0.12
N GLU A 62 -1.51 19.75 -0.11
CA GLU A 62 -0.68 19.16 0.94
C GLU A 62 0.07 20.26 1.70
N GLU A 63 0.04 20.18 3.03
CA GLU A 63 0.62 21.18 3.95
C GLU A 63 2.02 20.80 4.47
N GLY A 64 2.71 19.87 3.78
CA GLY A 64 4.09 19.46 4.09
C GLY A 64 4.20 18.23 5.00
N THR A 65 3.11 17.51 5.23
CA THR A 65 3.04 16.26 5.99
C THR A 65 3.28 15.02 5.14
N ALA A 66 3.01 15.09 3.83
CA ALA A 66 3.12 13.95 2.93
C ALA A 66 3.62 14.33 1.53
N VAL A 67 3.97 13.31 0.73
CA VAL A 67 4.19 13.44 -0.70
C VAL A 67 3.32 12.41 -1.41
N TYR A 68 2.45 12.87 -2.30
CA TYR A 68 1.56 12.03 -3.09
C TYR A 68 2.13 11.80 -4.48
N GLY A 69 2.17 10.54 -4.90
CA GLY A 69 2.74 10.16 -6.18
C GLY A 69 2.10 8.89 -6.75
N ILE A 70 2.52 8.56 -7.98
CA ILE A 70 2.16 7.29 -8.61
C ILE A 70 2.82 6.15 -7.82
N THR A 71 2.04 5.15 -7.45
CA THR A 71 2.49 3.95 -6.75
C THR A 71 2.09 2.72 -7.53
N GLN A 72 2.59 1.54 -7.13
CA GLN A 72 2.21 0.25 -7.72
C GLN A 72 0.69 -0.04 -7.68
N PHE A 73 -0.11 0.73 -6.94
CA PHE A 73 -1.56 0.57 -6.81
C PHE A 73 -2.37 1.57 -7.64
N SER A 74 -1.70 2.48 -8.37
CA SER A 74 -2.38 3.55 -9.11
C SER A 74 -3.33 3.06 -10.21
N ASP A 75 -3.29 1.79 -10.62
CA ASP A 75 -4.23 1.19 -11.59
C ASP A 75 -5.43 0.45 -10.96
N LEU A 76 -5.64 0.59 -9.65
CA LEU A 76 -6.72 -0.08 -8.90
C LEU A 76 -7.75 0.93 -8.38
N SER A 77 -9.02 0.50 -8.33
CA SER A 77 -10.05 1.25 -7.59
C SER A 77 -9.93 0.99 -6.07
N PRO A 78 -10.52 1.84 -5.21
CA PRO A 78 -10.55 1.58 -3.76
C PRO A 78 -11.15 0.21 -3.42
N GLU A 79 -12.20 -0.20 -4.13
CA GLU A 79 -12.87 -1.48 -3.93
C GLU A 79 -11.99 -2.66 -4.37
N GLU A 80 -11.30 -2.53 -5.51
CA GLU A 80 -10.33 -3.53 -5.98
C GLU A 80 -9.13 -3.64 -5.03
N PHE A 81 -8.62 -2.50 -4.55
CA PHE A 81 -7.53 -2.47 -3.58
C PHE A 81 -7.94 -3.17 -2.28
N LYS A 82 -9.11 -2.83 -1.73
CA LYS A 82 -9.66 -3.47 -0.53
C LYS A 82 -9.81 -4.98 -0.72
N LYS A 83 -10.40 -5.40 -1.84
CA LYS A 83 -10.61 -6.83 -2.13
C LYS A 83 -9.31 -7.62 -2.27
N ILE A 84 -8.26 -7.02 -2.84
CA ILE A 84 -6.99 -7.72 -3.13
C ILE A 84 -6.03 -7.67 -1.94
N TYR A 85 -5.92 -6.51 -1.28
CA TYR A 85 -4.88 -6.25 -0.28
C TYR A 85 -5.40 -6.18 1.16
N LEU A 86 -6.71 -6.00 1.37
CA LEU A 86 -7.35 -5.95 2.68
C LEU A 86 -8.52 -6.96 2.84
N PRO A 87 -8.38 -8.24 2.45
CA PRO A 87 -9.49 -9.17 2.49
C PRO A 87 -9.77 -9.75 3.88
N TYR A 88 -8.87 -9.57 4.85
CA TYR A 88 -9.05 -10.08 6.20
C TYR A 88 -9.95 -9.15 7.02
N THR A 89 -11.05 -9.69 7.53
CA THR A 89 -11.90 -9.05 8.53
C THR A 89 -11.52 -9.59 9.89
N TRP A 90 -11.11 -8.71 10.80
CA TRP A 90 -10.83 -9.08 12.18
C TRP A 90 -12.11 -9.57 12.85
N GLU A 91 -12.03 -10.72 13.51
CA GLU A 91 -13.04 -11.12 14.48
C GLU A 91 -13.04 -10.09 15.63
N GLN A 92 -14.22 -9.86 16.22
CA GLN A 92 -14.26 -9.08 17.44
C GLN A 92 -13.37 -9.77 18.49
N PRO A 93 -12.54 -9.01 19.21
CA PRO A 93 -11.63 -9.62 20.17
C PRO A 93 -12.42 -10.40 21.21
N ILE A 94 -12.06 -11.68 21.40
CA ILE A 94 -12.69 -12.60 22.36
C ILE A 94 -12.59 -12.04 23.79
N TYR A 95 -11.55 -11.25 24.04
CA TYR A 95 -11.35 -10.55 25.30
C TYR A 95 -11.65 -9.07 25.12
N PRO A 96 -12.32 -8.41 26.09
CA PRO A 96 -12.50 -6.97 26.06
C PRO A 96 -11.13 -6.30 26.01
N ASN A 97 -11.00 -5.21 25.25
CA ASN A 97 -9.82 -4.35 25.30
C ASN A 97 -9.67 -3.86 26.75
N ARG A 98 -8.71 -4.43 27.47
CA ARG A 98 -8.32 -3.97 28.81
C ARG A 98 -7.14 -3.04 28.66
N ILE A 99 -7.16 -1.94 29.41
CA ILE A 99 -5.96 -1.13 29.62
C ILE A 99 -4.96 -2.05 30.34
N ALA A 100 -3.75 -2.19 29.80
CA ALA A 100 -2.71 -3.00 30.42
C ALA A 100 -2.34 -2.40 31.78
N ASP A 101 -2.31 -3.24 32.81
CA ASP A 101 -1.77 -2.86 34.12
C ASP A 101 -0.25 -3.06 34.07
N LEU A 102 0.46 -1.99 33.77
CA LEU A 102 1.92 -2.00 33.64
C LEU A 102 2.61 -2.43 34.94
N ALA A 103 2.02 -2.11 36.10
CA ALA A 103 2.57 -2.49 37.40
C ALA A 103 2.41 -4.01 37.64
N ALA A 104 1.26 -4.59 37.25
CA ALA A 104 1.05 -6.03 37.30
C ALA A 104 1.97 -6.81 36.35
N GLU A 105 2.38 -6.20 35.23
CA GLU A 105 3.39 -6.73 34.30
C GLU A 105 4.84 -6.48 34.75
N GLY A 106 5.04 -5.90 35.96
CA GLY A 106 6.36 -5.64 36.53
C GLY A 106 7.12 -4.49 35.86
N ILE A 107 6.44 -3.65 35.10
CA ILE A 107 7.02 -2.49 34.40
C ILE A 107 6.92 -1.28 35.32
N ASP A 108 8.05 -0.87 35.88
CA ASP A 108 8.17 0.35 36.67
C ASP A 108 8.82 1.45 35.82
N LEU A 109 8.05 2.49 35.49
CA LEU A 109 8.52 3.64 34.72
C LEU A 109 9.31 4.60 35.63
N LYS A 110 10.46 4.15 36.11
CA LYS A 110 11.34 4.93 36.99
C LYS A 110 12.04 6.08 36.28
N GLU A 111 12.22 5.96 34.96
CA GLU A 111 12.88 6.95 34.12
C GLU A 111 11.91 7.57 33.11
N PRO A 112 12.07 8.86 32.77
CA PRO A 112 11.27 9.49 31.74
C PRO A 112 11.47 8.80 30.39
N LEU A 113 10.37 8.53 29.70
CA LEU A 113 10.40 7.98 28.35
C LEU A 113 11.02 9.00 27.37
N PRO A 114 11.70 8.53 26.31
CA PRO A 114 12.24 9.43 25.30
C PRO A 114 11.12 10.08 24.48
N ASP A 115 11.36 11.33 24.04
CA ASP A 115 10.42 12.08 23.19
C ASP A 115 10.15 11.40 21.84
N SER A 116 11.09 10.56 21.37
CA SER A 116 10.92 9.74 20.17
C SER A 116 11.68 8.42 20.30
N PHE A 117 11.11 7.35 19.73
CA PHE A 117 11.71 6.03 19.76
C PHE A 117 11.49 5.30 18.43
N ASP A 118 12.55 4.81 17.81
CA ASP A 118 12.51 4.05 16.56
C ASP A 118 13.05 2.63 16.76
N TRP A 119 12.19 1.62 16.65
CA TRP A 119 12.59 0.21 16.75
C TRP A 119 13.58 -0.22 15.65
N ARG A 120 13.64 0.50 14.53
CA ARG A 120 14.57 0.18 13.42
C ARG A 120 16.02 0.42 13.81
N SER A 121 16.31 1.43 14.62
CA SER A 121 17.69 1.70 15.09
C SER A 121 18.17 0.67 16.12
N HIS A 122 17.28 -0.17 16.63
CA HIS A 122 17.56 -1.18 17.66
C HIS A 122 17.55 -2.61 17.12
N GLY A 123 17.49 -2.80 15.79
CA GLY A 123 17.53 -4.12 15.16
C GLY A 123 16.28 -4.99 15.39
N ALA A 124 15.22 -4.43 15.97
CA ALA A 124 13.98 -5.14 16.24
C ALA A 124 13.07 -5.28 15.01
N VAL A 125 13.34 -4.54 13.93
CA VAL A 125 12.52 -4.48 12.71
C VAL A 125 13.24 -5.16 11.55
N THR A 126 12.58 -6.12 10.91
CA THR A 126 13.10 -6.77 9.69
C THR A 126 12.90 -5.90 8.46
N ALA A 127 13.62 -6.19 7.37
CA ALA A 127 13.41 -5.54 6.07
C ALA A 127 11.94 -5.58 5.62
N VAL A 128 11.50 -4.52 4.94
CA VAL A 128 10.15 -4.38 4.40
C VAL A 128 9.88 -5.49 3.39
N LYS A 129 8.68 -6.09 3.47
CA LYS A 129 8.25 -7.20 2.62
C LYS A 129 7.02 -6.82 1.80
N ASN A 130 6.85 -7.46 0.66
CA ASN A 130 5.66 -7.33 -0.17
C ASN A 130 4.70 -8.50 0.11
N GLN A 131 3.49 -8.19 0.54
CA GLN A 131 2.47 -9.21 0.83
C GLN A 131 1.98 -9.95 -0.44
N GLY A 132 2.17 -9.35 -1.63
CA GLY A 132 1.58 -9.82 -2.88
C GLY A 132 0.04 -9.77 -2.86
N ARG A 133 -0.59 -10.64 -3.66
CA ARG A 133 -2.07 -10.78 -3.75
C ARG A 133 -2.65 -11.75 -2.72
N LEU A 134 -1.80 -12.41 -1.95
CA LEU A 134 -2.23 -13.31 -0.87
C LEU A 134 -2.23 -12.50 0.42
N SER A 135 -3.26 -12.65 1.22
CA SER A 135 -3.52 -11.84 2.42
C SER A 135 -2.58 -12.21 3.58
N GLY A 136 -1.28 -12.04 3.37
CA GLY A 136 -0.25 -12.32 4.35
C GLY A 136 -0.24 -11.33 5.52
N TRP A 137 -0.99 -10.23 5.48
CA TRP A 137 -1.01 -9.22 6.56
C TRP A 137 -1.36 -9.81 7.93
N ALA A 138 -2.31 -10.75 7.98
CA ALA A 138 -2.65 -11.45 9.22
C ALA A 138 -1.50 -12.36 9.71
N ALA A 139 -0.83 -13.06 8.78
CA ALA A 139 0.27 -13.97 9.09
C ALA A 139 1.57 -13.26 9.54
N TRP A 140 1.84 -12.05 9.02
CA TRP A 140 3.02 -11.26 9.41
C TRP A 140 2.92 -10.75 10.86
N ASN A 141 1.71 -10.34 11.30
CA ASN A 141 1.50 -9.84 12.66
C ASN A 141 1.47 -10.97 13.72
N GLN A 142 1.01 -12.17 13.36
CA GLN A 142 1.00 -13.31 14.29
C GLN A 142 2.42 -13.80 14.63
N LYS A 143 3.37 -13.70 13.70
CA LYS A 143 4.76 -14.11 13.90
C LYS A 143 5.57 -13.14 14.78
N MET A 144 5.15 -11.87 14.87
CA MET A 144 5.72 -10.91 15.84
C MET A 144 5.26 -11.21 17.27
N ARG A 145 3.99 -11.63 17.45
CA ARG A 145 3.43 -11.96 18.78
C ARG A 145 4.08 -13.19 19.44
N ILE A 146 4.62 -14.11 18.63
CA ILE A 146 5.31 -15.32 19.11
C ILE A 146 6.76 -15.05 19.50
N ARG A 147 7.39 -13.99 18.97
CA ARG A 147 8.81 -13.66 19.29
C ARG A 147 8.97 -12.80 20.54
N THR A 148 7.95 -12.07 20.95
CA THR A 148 7.95 -11.30 22.21
C THR A 148 7.60 -12.13 23.44
N THR A 149 7.17 -13.39 23.28
CA THR A 149 6.86 -14.31 24.39
C THR A 149 7.97 -15.36 24.66
N ALA A 150 9.17 -15.15 24.10
CA ALA A 150 10.32 -16.01 24.36
C ALA A 150 11.52 -15.19 24.87
N ARG A 151 11.40 -14.70 26.11
CA ARG A 151 12.42 -14.78 27.16
C ARG A 151 11.83 -14.32 28.48
#